data_AF-A0A941ITV8-F1
#
_entry.id   AF-A0A941ITV8-F1
#
_cell.length_a   1.000
_cell.length_b   1.000
_cell.length_c   1.000
_cell.angle_alpha   90.00
_cell.angle_beta   90.00
_cell.angle_gamma   90.00
#
_symmetry.space_group_name_H-M   'P 1'
#
loop_
_entity.id
_entity.type
_entity.pdbx_description
1 polymer ?
#
loop_
_entity_poly.entity_id
_entity_poly.type
_entity_poly.pdbx_seq_one_letter_code
_entity_poly.pdbx_strand_id
1 'polypeptide(L)'
;ARTQWDAHMDEVTVFLLTVARAGEALVETIEAARAAGEFDGRPLAVIKALRVTQAHLGSQISAAVGAARARELSWEAIGGALGVTRQTAHERYRDVVAVPAQAE
;
A
#
# COMPACT_ATOMS: atom_id res chain seq x y z
N ALA A 1 28.49 -0.24 -12.29
CA ALA A 1 27.75 0.95 -11.83
C ALA A 1 26.47 1.15 -12.63
N ARG A 2 26.51 1.58 -13.90
CA ARG A 2 25.30 1.85 -14.70
C ARG A 2 24.43 0.62 -15.01
N THR A 3 25.04 -0.51 -15.35
CA THR A 3 24.31 -1.78 -15.59
C THR A 3 23.59 -2.33 -14.36
N GLN A 4 24.15 -2.11 -13.16
CA GLN A 4 23.55 -2.53 -11.89
C GLN A 4 22.40 -1.59 -11.49
N TRP A 5 22.53 -0.29 -11.81
CA TRP A 5 21.46 0.69 -11.66
C TRP A 5 20.28 0.42 -12.59
N ASP A 6 20.56 0.09 -13.86
CA ASP A 6 19.52 -0.23 -14.85
C ASP A 6 18.75 -1.51 -14.47
N ALA A 7 19.45 -2.57 -14.04
CA ALA A 7 18.82 -3.81 -13.56
C ALA A 7 17.95 -3.61 -12.30
N HIS A 8 18.43 -2.82 -11.33
CA HIS A 8 17.67 -2.53 -10.11
C HIS A 8 16.41 -1.69 -10.40
N MET A 9 16.51 -0.75 -11.34
CA MET A 9 15.36 0.05 -11.78
C MET A 9 14.30 -0.81 -12.51
N ASP A 10 14.73 -1.80 -13.29
CA ASP A 10 13.81 -2.76 -13.93
C ASP A 10 13.09 -3.62 -12.90
N GLU A 11 13.79 -4.13 -11.88
CA GLU A 11 13.18 -4.93 -10.81
C GLU A 11 12.16 -4.13 -9.98
N VAL A 12 12.49 -2.90 -9.58
CA VAL A 12 11.56 -2.02 -8.84
C VAL A 12 10.34 -1.68 -9.69
N THR A 13 10.54 -1.38 -10.98
CA THR A 13 9.45 -1.08 -11.90
C THR A 13 8.53 -2.29 -12.09
N VAL A 14 9.10 -3.47 -12.29
CA VAL A 14 8.36 -4.74 -12.40
C VAL A 14 7.59 -5.03 -11.12
N PHE A 15 8.20 -4.83 -9.95
CA PHE A 15 7.52 -5.01 -8.67
C PHE A 15 6.31 -4.08 -8.54
N LEU A 16 6.49 -2.78 -8.80
CA LEU A 16 5.40 -1.79 -8.71
C LEU A 16 4.28 -2.07 -9.71
N LEU A 17 4.61 -2.44 -10.95
CA LEU A 17 3.63 -2.83 -11.96
C LEU A 17 2.88 -4.12 -11.57
N THR A 18 3.58 -5.09 -10.98
CA THR A 18 2.97 -6.34 -10.49
C THR A 18 1.98 -6.05 -9.37
N VAL A 19 2.36 -5.20 -8.42
CA VAL A 19 1.47 -4.76 -7.32
C VAL A 19 0.25 -4.01 -7.88
N ALA A 20 0.45 -3.11 -8.85
CA ALA A 20 -0.65 -2.40 -9.50
C ALA A 20 -1.63 -3.38 -10.17
N ARG A 21 -1.12 -4.36 -10.93
CA ARG A 21 -1.95 -5.37 -11.60
C ARG A 21 -2.69 -6.26 -10.60
N ALA A 22 -2.05 -6.63 -9.49
CA ALA A 22 -2.71 -7.37 -8.42
C ALA A 22 -3.85 -6.55 -7.78
N GLY A 23 -3.66 -5.24 -7.64
CA GLY A 23 -4.70 -4.30 -7.19
C GLY A 23 -5.89 -4.27 -8.13
N GLU A 24 -5.66 -4.17 -9.44
CA GLU A 24 -6.72 -4.24 -10.46
C GLU A 24 -7.48 -5.56 -10.40
N ALA A 25 -6.78 -6.70 -10.35
CA ALA A 25 -7.41 -8.02 -10.27
C ALA A 25 -8.26 -8.20 -9.00
N LEU A 26 -7.83 -7.61 -7.87
CA LEU A 26 -8.63 -7.59 -6.65
C LEU A 26 -9.94 -6.79 -6.83
N VAL A 27 -9.86 -5.62 -7.48
CA VAL A 27 -11.04 -4.80 -7.78
C VAL A 27 -12.00 -5.56 -8.69
N GLU A 28 -11.50 -6.13 -9.79
CA GLU A 28 -12.28 -6.97 -10.71
C GLU A 28 -13.00 -8.11 -9.96
N THR A 29 -12.31 -8.77 -9.02
CA THR A 29 -12.88 -9.85 -8.20
C THR A 29 -14.01 -9.35 -7.29
N ILE A 30 -13.84 -8.17 -6.66
CA ILE A 30 -14.86 -7.57 -5.79
C ILE A 30 -16.11 -7.19 -6.60
N GLU A 31 -15.92 -6.62 -7.79
CA GLU A 31 -17.00 -6.27 -8.70
C GLU A 31 -17.76 -7.51 -9.19
N ALA A 32 -17.04 -8.58 -9.55
CA ALA A 32 -17.65 -9.85 -9.92
C ALA A 32 -18.47 -10.45 -8.78
N ALA A 33 -17.96 -10.43 -7.54
CA ALA A 33 -18.70 -10.88 -6.36
C ALA A 33 -19.98 -10.06 -6.13
N ARG A 34 -19.91 -8.74 -6.34
CA ARG A 34 -21.10 -7.88 -6.28
C ARG A 34 -22.11 -8.26 -7.36
N ALA A 35 -21.69 -8.42 -8.61
CA ALA A 35 -22.56 -8.79 -9.72
C ALA A 35 -23.21 -10.16 -9.52
N ALA A 36 -22.53 -11.09 -8.84
CA ALA A 36 -23.06 -12.39 -8.46
C ALA A 36 -24.05 -12.35 -7.27
N GLY A 37 -24.31 -11.16 -6.69
CA GLY A 37 -25.25 -10.98 -5.58
C GLY A 37 -24.68 -11.32 -4.20
N GLU A 38 -23.36 -11.49 -4.05
CA GLU A 38 -22.74 -11.83 -2.75
C GLU A 38 -22.93 -10.74 -1.70
N PHE A 39 -23.02 -9.48 -2.14
CA PHE A 39 -23.24 -8.34 -1.26
C PHE A 39 -24.64 -8.38 -0.64
N ASP A 40 -25.63 -8.91 -1.36
CA ASP A 40 -27.00 -9.04 -0.86
C ASP A 40 -27.21 -10.35 -0.10
N GLY A 41 -26.63 -11.45 -0.61
CA GLY A 41 -26.78 -12.77 -0.01
C GLY A 41 -25.94 -12.97 1.26
N ARG A 42 -24.77 -12.33 1.37
CA ARG A 42 -23.81 -12.51 2.47
C ARG A 42 -23.07 -11.23 2.85
N PRO A 43 -23.76 -10.10 3.15
CA PRO A 43 -23.14 -8.79 3.38
C PRO A 43 -22.07 -8.79 4.48
N LEU A 44 -22.32 -9.49 5.60
CA LEU A 44 -21.37 -9.53 6.71
C LEU A 44 -20.07 -10.29 6.36
N ALA A 45 -20.16 -11.32 5.53
CA ALA A 45 -18.98 -12.07 5.08
C ALA A 45 -18.11 -11.22 4.15
N VAL A 46 -18.75 -10.48 3.23
CA VAL A 46 -18.08 -9.51 2.35
C VAL A 46 -17.39 -8.42 3.17
N ILE A 47 -18.09 -7.81 4.15
CA ILE A 47 -17.49 -6.81 5.05
C ILE A 47 -16.27 -7.37 5.77
N LYS A 48 -16.37 -8.60 6.31
CA LYS A 48 -15.26 -9.24 7.00
C LYS A 48 -14.06 -9.44 6.09
N ALA A 49 -14.27 -9.91 4.85
CA ALA A 49 -13.22 -10.10 3.87
C ALA A 49 -12.53 -8.77 3.52
N LEU A 50 -13.31 -7.74 3.15
CA LEU A 50 -12.78 -6.42 2.81
C LEU A 50 -12.02 -5.78 3.97
N ARG A 51 -12.52 -5.91 5.21
CA ARG A 51 -11.83 -5.42 6.41
C ARG A 51 -10.47 -6.08 6.61
N VAL A 52 -10.37 -7.39 6.40
CA VAL A 52 -9.09 -8.12 6.51
C VAL A 52 -8.12 -7.64 5.44
N THR A 53 -8.57 -7.49 4.20
CA THR A 53 -7.76 -6.95 3.10
C THR A 53 -7.28 -5.53 3.41
N GLN A 54 -8.18 -4.66 3.88
CA GLN A 54 -7.84 -3.29 4.26
C GLN A 54 -6.80 -3.25 5.39
N ALA A 55 -6.94 -4.11 6.41
CA ALA A 55 -5.99 -4.19 7.51
C ALA A 55 -4.59 -4.62 7.03
N HIS A 56 -4.53 -5.59 6.10
CA HIS A 56 -3.26 -6.03 5.54
C HIS A 56 -2.58 -4.90 4.74
N LEU A 57 -3.31 -4.23 3.84
CA LEU A 57 -2.80 -3.07 3.10
C LEU A 57 -2.36 -1.94 4.03
N GLY A 58 -3.14 -1.64 5.07
CA GLY A 58 -2.79 -0.63 6.07
C GLY A 58 -1.49 -0.94 6.82
N SER A 59 -1.22 -2.21 7.12
CA SER A 59 0.05 -2.64 7.73
C SER A 59 1.24 -2.40 6.80
N GLN A 60 1.11 -2.69 5.50
CA GLN A 60 2.16 -2.48 4.51
C GLN A 60 2.41 -0.99 4.27
N ILE A 61 1.36 -0.18 4.21
CA ILE A 61 1.47 1.29 4.14
C ILE A 61 2.22 1.83 5.36
N SER A 62 1.89 1.35 6.55
CA SER A 62 2.58 1.77 7.78
C SER A 62 4.07 1.43 7.73
N ALA A 63 4.44 0.23 7.27
CA ALA A 63 5.83 -0.14 7.08
C ALA A 63 6.55 0.77 6.06
N ALA A 64 5.91 1.07 4.92
CA ALA A 64 6.46 1.98 3.92
C ALA A 64 6.63 3.41 4.44
N VAL A 65 5.68 3.91 5.25
CA VAL A 65 5.80 5.21 5.93
C VAL A 65 6.96 5.18 6.93
N GLY A 66 7.12 4.11 7.71
CA GLY A 66 8.25 3.92 8.61
C GLY A 66 9.60 3.99 7.88
N ALA A 67 9.71 3.31 6.74
CA ALA A 67 10.90 3.36 5.88
C ALA A 67 11.14 4.76 5.28
N ALA A 68 10.08 5.45 4.84
CA ALA A 68 10.17 6.84 4.37
C ALA A 68 10.67 7.79 5.47
N ARG A 69 10.20 7.61 6.71
CA ARG A 69 10.64 8.39 7.88
C ARG A 69 12.07 8.06 8.30
N ALA A 70 12.51 6.81 8.19
CA ALA A 70 13.92 6.43 8.40
C ALA A 70 14.88 7.12 7.41
N ARG A 71 14.37 7.51 6.23
CA ARG A 71 15.08 8.29 5.20
C ARG A 71 14.82 9.79 5.30
N GLU A 72 14.26 10.25 6.42
CA GLU A 72 13.97 11.65 6.73
C GLU A 72 13.04 12.37 5.75
N LEU A 73 12.27 11.63 4.92
CA LEU A 73 11.33 12.23 3.99
C LEU A 73 10.24 13.01 4.72
N SER A 74 9.91 14.21 4.23
CA SER A 74 8.98 15.12 4.89
C SER A 74 7.55 14.55 4.94
N TRP A 75 6.79 14.96 5.96
CA TRP A 75 5.36 14.62 6.06
C TRP A 75 4.53 15.15 4.88
N GLU A 76 5.00 16.21 4.22
CA GLU A 76 4.38 16.74 3.00
C GLU A 76 4.57 15.78 1.82
N ALA A 77 5.79 15.30 1.60
CA ALA A 77 6.07 14.30 0.55
C ALA A 77 5.32 12.99 0.80
N ILE A 78 5.31 12.51 2.05
CA ILE A 78 4.56 11.30 2.44
C ILE A 78 3.06 11.51 2.25
N GLY A 79 2.52 12.66 2.67
CA GLY A 79 1.11 13.00 2.45
C GLY A 79 0.75 13.02 0.96
N GLY A 80 1.58 13.65 0.13
CA GLY A 80 1.43 13.67 -1.32
C GLY A 80 1.37 12.28 -1.93
N ALA A 81 2.29 11.37 -1.54
CA ALA A 81 2.29 9.98 -2.02
C ALA A 81 1.05 9.19 -1.57
N LEU A 82 0.49 9.49 -0.39
CA LEU A 82 -0.71 8.85 0.14
C LEU A 82 -2.02 9.48 -0.37
N GLY A 83 -1.95 10.59 -1.12
CA GLY A 83 -3.13 11.35 -1.54
C GLY A 83 -3.88 12.05 -0.40
N VAL A 84 -3.17 12.42 0.68
CA VAL A 84 -3.76 13.11 1.85
C VAL A 84 -2.94 14.36 2.21
N THR A 85 -3.49 15.21 3.08
CA THR A 85 -2.76 16.39 3.55
C THR A 85 -1.59 15.99 4.46
N ARG A 86 -0.57 16.88 4.56
CA ARG A 86 0.53 16.76 5.53
C ARG A 86 0.04 16.49 6.94
N GLN A 87 -1.00 17.22 7.38
CA GLN A 87 -1.55 17.08 8.72
C GLN A 87 -2.18 15.70 8.93
N THR A 88 -3.00 15.24 7.98
CA THR A 88 -3.61 13.90 8.03
C THR A 88 -2.55 12.80 8.06
N ALA A 89 -1.48 12.92 7.26
CA ALA A 89 -0.38 11.96 7.27
C ALA A 89 0.34 11.93 8.62
N HIS A 90 0.66 13.10 9.17
CA HIS A 90 1.30 13.20 10.47
C HIS A 90 0.44 12.61 11.59
N GLU A 91 -0.83 13.02 11.71
CA GLU A 91 -1.74 12.52 12.74
C GLU A 91 -1.91 11.01 12.68
N ARG A 92 -1.99 10.44 11.46
CA ARG A 92 -2.23 9.01 11.26
C ARG A 92 -1.00 8.14 11.52
N TYR A 93 0.20 8.65 11.24
CA TYR A 93 1.41 7.81 11.20
C TYR A 93 2.57 8.31 12.07
N ARG A 94 2.41 9.38 12.86
CA ARG A 94 3.48 9.90 13.73
C ARG A 94 4.05 8.86 14.71
N ASP A 95 3.24 7.87 15.10
CA ASP A 95 3.61 6.82 16.06
C ASP A 95 4.16 5.55 15.36
N VAL A 96 4.24 5.54 14.02
CA VAL A 96 4.87 4.45 13.28
C VAL A 96 6.36 4.44 13.55
N VAL A 97 6.87 3.31 14.03
CA VAL A 97 8.30 3.12 14.28
C VAL A 97 9.06 3.16 12.95
N ALA A 98 10.09 4.00 12.88
CA ALA A 98 11.03 3.99 11.77
C ALA A 98 11.78 2.64 11.79
N VAL A 99 11.49 1.78 10.82
CA VAL A 99 12.25 0.55 10.62
C VAL A 99 13.43 0.92 9.71
N PRO A 100 14.69 0.83 10.19
CA PRO A 100 15.84 1.08 9.34
C PRO A 100 15.81 0.09 8.17
N ALA A 101 16.12 0.57 6.95
CA ALA A 101 16.26 -0.30 5.79
C ALA A 101 17.25 -1.41 6.16
N GLN A 102 16.85 -2.68 5.97
CA GLN A 102 17.76 -3.79 6.22
C GLN A 102 19.01 -3.55 5.39
N ALA A 103 20.15 -3.42 6.06
CA ALA A 103 21.45 -3.30 5.41
C ALA A 103 21.67 -4.59 4.61
N GLU A 104 21.78 -4.43 3.28
CA GLU A 104 22.27 -5.46 2.36
C GLU A 104 23.76 -5.72 2.60
#